data_AF-A0A1G6H099-F1
#
_entry.id   AF-A0A1G6H099-F1
#
_cell.length_a   1.000
_cell.length_b   1.000
_cell.length_c   1.000
_cell.angle_alpha   90.00
_cell.angle_beta   90.00
_cell.angle_gamma   90.00
#
_symmetry.space_group_name_H-M   'P 1'
#
loop_
_entity.id
_entity.type
_entity.pdbx_description
1 polymer ?
#
loop_
_entity_poly.entity_id
_entity_poly.type
_entity_poly.pdbx_seq_one_letter_code
_entity_poly.pdbx_strand_id
1 'polypeptide(L)' 'MEQKLAELKSDFVRLQGDIEKIESIGGDVTQSVKQLDALEKEIAVVRAELAKARNRKD' A
#
# COMPACT_ATOMS: atom_id res chain seq x y z
N MET A 1 11.34 -1.55 9.98
CA MET A 1 9.94 -1.86 9.66
C MET A 1 9.07 -0.61 9.57
N GLU A 2 9.20 0.37 10.47
CA GLU A 2 8.43 1.63 10.38
C GLU A 2 8.70 2.40 9.09
N GLN A 3 9.97 2.53 8.68
CA GLN A 3 10.34 3.11 7.40
C GLN A 3 9.70 2.37 6.21
N LYS A 4 9.79 1.03 6.18
CA LYS A 4 9.13 0.20 5.17
C LYS A 4 7.61 0.46 5.11
N LEU A 5 6.95 0.61 6.27
CA LEU A 5 5.53 0.94 6.31
C LEU A 5 5.24 2.34 5.75
N ALA A 6 6.12 3.31 5.97
CA ALA A 6 5.98 4.66 5.40
C ALA A 6 6.16 4.65 3.88
N GLU A 7 7.15 3.92 3.37
CA GLU A 7 7.39 3.74 1.94
C GLU A 7 6.18 3.09 1.25
N LEU A 8 5.70 1.96 1.77
CA LEU A 8 4.52 1.28 1.22
C LEU A 8 3.26 2.17 1.19
N LYS A 9 3.04 2.98 2.23
CA LYS A 9 1.93 3.95 2.25
C LYS A 9 2.09 5.05 1.21
N SER A 10 3.31 5.53 1.01
CA SER A 10 3.61 6.52 -0.03
C SER A 10 3.35 5.94 -1.42
N ASP A 11 3.77 4.71 -1.66
CA ASP A 11 3.52 4.01 -2.93
C ASP A 11 2.03 3.77 -3.17
N PHE A 12 1.28 3.38 -2.14
CA PHE A 12 -0.17 3.21 -2.21
C PHE A 12 -0.87 4.50 -2.65
N VAL A 13 -0.57 5.63 -2.00
CA VAL A 13 -1.20 6.92 -2.33
C VAL A 13 -0.84 7.38 -3.74
N ARG A 14 0.42 7.18 -4.15
CA ARG A 14 0.85 7.51 -5.52
C ARG A 14 0.10 6.67 -6.56
N LEU A 15 0.03 5.35 -6.36
CA LEU A 15 -0.63 4.45 -7.30
C LEU A 15 -2.13 4.73 -7.41
N GLN A 16 -2.78 5.07 -6.30
CA GLN A 16 -4.18 5.49 -6.31
C GLN A 16 -4.38 6.75 -7.17
N GLY A 17 -3.52 7.76 -7.01
CA GLY A 17 -3.58 8.97 -7.84
C GLY A 17 -3.29 8.71 -9.32
N ASP A 18 -2.46 7.72 -9.64
CA ASP A 18 -2.20 7.31 -11.02
C ASP A 18 -3.39 6.54 -11.62
N ILE A 19 -4.06 5.70 -10.84
CA ILE A 19 -5.32 5.03 -11.23
C ILE A 19 -6.38 6.07 -11.56
N GLU A 20 -6.62 7.04 -10.68
CA GLU A 20 -7.63 8.10 -10.91
C GLU A 20 -7.35 8.88 -12.21
N LYS A 21 -6.09 9.17 -12.51
CA LYS A 21 -5.71 9.83 -13.77
C LYS A 21 -5.98 8.95 -14.98
N ILE A 22 -5.61 7.66 -14.93
CA ILE A 22 -5.83 6.73 -16.04
C ILE A 22 -7.33 6.53 -16.28
N GLU A 23 -8.13 6.36 -15.23
CA GLU A 23 -9.59 6.26 -15.35
C GLU A 23 -10.21 7.54 -15.94
N SER A 24 -9.69 8.72 -15.58
CA SER A 24 -10.20 10.00 -16.09
C SER A 24 -10.10 10.16 -17.61
N ILE A 25 -9.16 9.44 -18.24
CA ILE A 25 -8.97 9.42 -19.70
C ILE A 25 -9.54 8.14 -20.35
N GLY A 26 -10.29 7.33 -19.59
CA GLY A 26 -10.90 6.09 -20.05
C GLY A 26 -9.91 4.94 -20.28
N GLY A 27 -8.74 4.99 -19.65
CA GLY A 27 -7.72 3.94 -19.72
C GLY A 27 -8.05 2.71 -18.87
N ASP A 28 -7.41 1.58 -19.17
CA ASP A 28 -7.52 0.35 -18.38
C ASP A 28 -6.63 0.42 -17.13
N VAL A 29 -7.23 0.22 -15.96
CA VAL A 29 -6.56 0.22 -14.65
C VAL A 29 -6.50 -1.16 -14.01
N THR A 30 -6.92 -2.22 -14.69
CA THR A 30 -7.03 -3.59 -14.12
C THR A 30 -5.73 -4.05 -13.47
N GLN A 31 -4.58 -3.79 -14.10
CA GLN A 31 -3.28 -4.14 -13.54
C GLN A 31 -2.90 -3.26 -12.34
N SER A 32 -3.13 -1.96 -12.42
CA SER A 32 -2.83 -1.01 -11.35
C SER A 32 -3.68 -1.28 -10.11
N VAL A 33 -4.96 -1.64 -10.26
CA VAL A 33 -5.82 -2.05 -9.16
C VAL A 33 -5.30 -3.31 -8.47
N LYS A 34 -4.86 -4.33 -9.23
CA LYS A 34 -4.23 -5.52 -8.66
C LYS A 34 -2.95 -5.20 -7.87
N GLN A 35 -2.17 -4.23 -8.34
CA GLN A 35 -0.99 -3.75 -7.63
C GLN A 35 -1.36 -3.00 -6.35
N LEU A 36 -2.43 -2.20 -6.37
CA LEU A 36 -2.95 -1.49 -5.21
C LEU A 36 -3.43 -2.49 -4.12
N ASP A 37 -4.16 -3.53 -4.51
CA ASP A 37 -4.58 -4.62 -3.62
C ASP A 37 -3.37 -5.35 -2.99
N ALA A 38 -2.30 -5.55 -3.76
CA ALA A 38 -1.08 -6.17 -3.28
C ALA A 38 -0.36 -5.28 -2.24
N LEU A 39 -0.28 -3.97 -2.50
CA LEU A 39 0.26 -2.99 -1.56
C LEU A 39 -0.55 -2.95 -0.26
N GLU A 40 -1.88 -2.98 -0.33
CA GLU A 40 -2.73 -3.00 0.86
C GLU A 40 -2.46 -4.24 1.74
N LYS A 41 -2.35 -5.42 1.12
CA LYS A 41 -2.00 -6.65 1.82
C LYS A 41 -0.64 -6.57 2.49
N GLU A 42 0.37 -6.03 1.81
CA GLU A 42 1.70 -5.89 2.38
C GLU A 42 1.73 -4.88 3.54
N ILE A 43 1.03 -3.76 3.41
CA ILE A 43 0.84 -2.78 4.49
C ILE A 43 0.22 -3.44 5.72
N ALA A 44 -0.82 -4.27 5.54
CA ALA A 44 -1.48 -4.97 6.63
C ALA A 44 -0.53 -5.94 7.36
N VAL A 45 0.28 -6.69 6.61
CA VAL A 45 1.28 -7.60 7.17
C VAL A 45 2.32 -6.83 7.99
N VAL A 46 2.92 -5.78 7.43
CA VAL A 46 3.96 -5.00 8.13
C VAL A 46 3.40 -4.31 9.39
N ARG A 47 2.15 -3.81 9.34
CA ARG A 47 1.47 -3.26 10.53
C ARG A 47 1.30 -4.32 11.63
N ALA A 48 0.89 -5.53 11.27
CA ALA A 48 0.73 -6.62 12.22
C ALA A 48 2.06 -7.03 12.85
N GLU A 49 3.14 -7.10 12.05
CA GLU A 49 4.49 -7.39 12.55
C GLU A 49 5.01 -6.30 13.50
N LEU A 50 4.80 -5.02 13.16
CA LEU A 50 5.13 -3.90 14.03
C LEU A 50 4.38 -3.95 15.36
N ALA A 51 3.08 -4.24 15.33
CA ALA A 51 2.27 -4.38 16.55
C ALA A 51 2.79 -5.52 17.43
N LYS A 52 3.07 -6.69 16.84
CA LYS A 52 3.69 -7.82 17.56
C LYS A 52 5.08 -7.48 18.11
N ALA A 53 5.87 -6.70 17.39
CA ALA A 53 7.20 -6.30 17.84
C ALA A 53 7.14 -5.30 19.02
N ARG A 54 6.14 -4.41 19.05
CA ARG A 54 5.90 -3.48 20.17
C ARG A 54 5.46 -4.22 21.42
N ASN A 55 4.47 -5.12 21.30
CA ASN A 55 3.94 -5.90 22.42
C ASN A 55 4.95 -6.89 23.04
N ARG A 56 6.06 -7.19 22.35
CA ARG A 56 7.15 -8.05 22.87
C ARG A 56 8.22 -7.27 23.65
N LYS A 57 8.17 -5.94 23.61
CA LYS A 57 9.11 -5.06 24.31
C LYS A 57 8.58 -4.54 25.65
N ASP A 58 7.32 -4.84 25.96
CA ASP A 58 6.64 -4.59 27.23
C ASP A 58 6.70 -5.84 28.12
#